data_AF-R7Y4N0-F1
#
_entry.id   AF-R7Y4N0-F1
#
_cell.length_a   1.000
_cell.length_b   1.000
_cell.length_c   1.000
_cell.angle_alpha   90.00
_cell.angle_beta   90.00
_cell.angle_gamma   90.00
#
_symmetry.space_group_name_H-M   'P 1'
#
loop_
_entity.id
_entity.type
_entity.pdbx_description
1 polymer ?
#
loop_
_entity_poly.entity_id
_entity_poly.type
_entity_poly.pdbx_seq_one_letter_code
_entity_poly.pdbx_strand_id
1 'polypeptide(L)'
;MGHPAIAQVAGHGSADGRAWVAIEPVPASDAALLIRRHPDGIDIDLAVRIITVVGDALDAAHRRRLVHGNVSPADILLAEPGDLTGSAAATPGVVTLTGFGLTAPGHDGQMPHPAGDVAALGRTLVELLTGTGSVARHRVSGAVSPAFYAVLARALDPDSDHRYRTCAEFVRAAELALHLTHTDGEPATEVIAAGTPGPDRGVPRVFTPAGHPDRPTEVDTERRRAVATPSTPSLPVSASPRRRRWIAPILVAAVIVALVVGTLILLGASTTRPPWPSAVAPIAATFPQLLPETPESTGWRGARCEAVLRDGVDGISCTDDANVGFVVWRTPTLPTRAAVTAGLKGYPGDEISWRDGPASASRDSVVDGWVVTNFAGSPRATYTVVTTWPGHTGREILDDWWRTAPLG
;
A
#
# COMPACT_ATOMS: atom_id res chain seq x y z
N MET A 1 26.17 35.64 7.57
CA MET A 1 26.48 34.78 8.74
C MET A 1 27.73 33.98 8.34
N GLY A 2 28.85 34.08 9.06
CA GLY A 2 30.09 33.41 8.64
C GLY A 2 30.09 31.93 9.01
N HIS A 3 29.63 31.08 8.11
CA HIS A 3 29.84 29.63 8.16
C HIS A 3 30.15 29.15 6.74
N PRO A 4 31.19 28.35 6.50
CA PRO A 4 31.60 27.97 5.15
C PRO A 4 30.53 27.22 4.36
N ALA A 5 29.64 26.50 5.06
CA ALA A 5 28.54 25.75 4.46
C ALA A 5 27.18 26.48 4.50
N ILE A 6 27.13 27.78 4.79
CA ILE A 6 25.91 28.59 4.68
C ILE A 6 26.14 29.64 3.60
N ALA A 7 25.24 29.72 2.62
CA ALA A 7 25.31 30.71 1.57
C ALA A 7 25.34 32.13 2.12
N GLN A 8 26.22 32.97 1.59
CA GLN A 8 26.26 34.37 1.97
C GLN A 8 25.14 35.13 1.27
N VAL A 9 24.35 35.86 2.05
CA VAL A 9 23.31 36.76 1.53
C VAL A 9 23.99 38.00 0.96
N ALA A 10 23.86 38.19 -0.35
CA ALA A 10 24.33 39.38 -1.07
C ALA A 10 23.35 40.57 -0.93
N GLY A 11 22.07 40.28 -0.71
CA GLY A 11 21.06 41.32 -0.48
C GLY A 11 19.69 40.73 -0.15
N HIS A 12 18.78 41.55 0.36
CA HIS A 12 17.39 41.17 0.59
C HIS A 12 16.49 42.40 0.49
N GLY A 13 15.20 42.20 0.25
CA GLY A 13 14.23 43.29 0.18
C GLY A 13 12.83 42.82 -0.16
N SER A 14 11.99 43.76 -0.59
CA SER A 14 10.65 43.50 -1.10
C SER A 14 10.47 44.20 -2.45
N ALA A 15 9.91 43.50 -3.43
CA ALA A 15 9.51 44.05 -4.72
C ALA A 15 8.14 43.48 -5.09
N ASP A 16 7.21 44.33 -5.56
CA ASP A 16 5.85 43.93 -5.97
C ASP A 16 5.09 43.09 -4.94
N GLY A 17 5.23 43.44 -3.66
CA GLY A 17 4.59 42.71 -2.55
C GLY A 17 5.21 41.34 -2.25
N ARG A 18 6.36 41.01 -2.86
CA ARG A 18 7.09 39.76 -2.64
C ARG A 18 8.44 40.04 -1.99
N ALA A 19 8.76 39.31 -0.94
CA ALA A 19 10.10 39.32 -0.36
C ALA A 19 11.08 38.62 -1.31
N TRP A 20 12.29 39.13 -1.40
CA TRP A 20 13.38 38.51 -2.15
C TRP A 20 14.65 38.48 -1.31
N VAL A 21 15.46 37.44 -1.52
CA VAL A 21 16.80 37.27 -0.95
C VAL A 21 17.72 36.90 -2.10
N ALA A 22 18.81 37.63 -2.27
CA ALA A 22 19.89 37.32 -3.19
C ALA A 22 21.05 36.73 -2.41
N ILE A 23 21.64 35.65 -2.92
CA ILE A 23 22.84 35.01 -2.38
C ILE A 23 24.01 35.21 -3.34
N GLU A 24 25.24 35.13 -2.83
CA GLU A 24 26.42 35.09 -3.67
C GLU A 24 26.34 33.85 -4.60
N PRO A 25 26.67 34.00 -5.91
CA PRO A 25 26.63 32.86 -6.84
C PRO A 25 27.58 31.75 -6.41
N VAL A 26 27.04 30.54 -6.28
CA VAL A 26 27.82 29.32 -6.00
C VAL A 26 27.85 28.48 -7.27
N PRO A 27 29.02 28.18 -7.86
CA PRO A 27 29.14 27.34 -9.05
C PRO A 27 28.93 25.86 -8.67
N ALA A 28 27.67 25.48 -8.47
CA ALA A 28 27.27 24.19 -7.93
C ALA A 28 25.94 23.70 -8.52
N SER A 29 25.70 22.39 -8.41
CA SER A 29 24.42 21.75 -8.69
C SER A 29 23.71 21.44 -7.38
N ASP A 30 22.38 21.52 -7.32
CA ASP A 30 21.64 21.10 -6.12
C ASP A 30 21.64 19.57 -5.93
N ALA A 31 21.46 19.11 -4.69
CA ALA A 31 21.37 17.70 -4.36
C ALA A 31 20.09 17.04 -4.93
N ALA A 32 19.06 17.82 -5.26
CA ALA A 32 17.89 17.29 -5.96
C ALA A 32 18.25 16.84 -7.40
N LEU A 33 19.19 17.51 -8.08
CA LEU A 33 19.73 17.07 -9.37
C LEU A 33 20.58 15.80 -9.20
N LEU A 34 21.35 15.70 -8.12
CA LEU A 34 22.07 14.47 -7.79
C LEU A 34 21.09 13.30 -7.64
N ILE A 35 20.01 13.47 -6.87
CA ILE A 35 18.95 12.45 -6.72
C ILE A 35 18.32 12.09 -8.06
N ARG A 36 18.02 13.07 -8.94
CA ARG A 36 17.48 12.78 -10.29
C ARG A 36 18.43 11.93 -11.14
N ARG A 37 19.74 12.05 -10.95
CA ARG A 37 20.75 11.23 -11.63
C ARG A 37 20.94 9.85 -10.98
N HIS A 38 20.53 9.69 -9.72
CA HIS A 38 20.66 8.48 -8.92
C HIS A 38 19.30 8.04 -8.35
N PRO A 39 18.40 7.52 -9.21
CA PRO A 39 17.02 7.18 -8.81
C PRO A 39 16.94 6.06 -7.76
N ASP A 40 17.97 5.21 -7.64
CA ASP A 40 18.09 4.15 -6.64
C ASP A 40 18.80 4.63 -5.35
N GLY A 41 19.02 5.94 -5.23
CA GLY A 41 19.79 6.56 -4.17
C GLY A 41 21.29 6.63 -4.46
N ILE A 42 21.99 7.42 -3.65
CA ILE A 42 23.44 7.52 -3.65
C ILE A 42 24.06 6.62 -2.58
N ASP A 43 25.37 6.41 -2.70
CA ASP A 43 26.18 5.71 -1.71
C ASP A 43 25.97 6.27 -0.29
N ILE A 44 25.86 5.37 0.70
CA ILE A 44 25.53 5.73 2.09
C ILE A 44 26.62 6.59 2.73
N ASP A 45 27.90 6.33 2.43
CA ASP A 45 28.99 7.16 2.95
C ASP A 45 28.91 8.57 2.35
N LEU A 46 28.57 8.70 1.06
CA LEU A 46 28.35 10.00 0.44
C LEU A 46 27.15 10.75 1.04
N ALA A 47 26.02 10.06 1.25
CA ALA A 47 24.83 10.65 1.86
C ALA A 47 25.11 11.15 3.29
N VAL A 48 25.78 10.33 4.10
CA VAL A 48 26.19 10.71 5.46
C VAL A 48 27.15 11.90 5.43
N ARG A 49 28.17 11.91 4.55
CA ARG A 49 29.06 13.07 4.42
C ARG A 49 28.32 14.36 4.07
N ILE A 50 27.33 14.32 3.17
CA ILE A 50 26.53 15.49 2.81
C ILE A 50 25.77 16.00 4.03
N ILE A 51 25.04 15.13 4.74
CA ILE A 51 24.24 15.56 5.89
C ILE A 51 25.11 15.99 7.08
N THR A 52 26.36 15.52 7.20
CA THR A 52 27.29 15.99 8.22
C THR A 52 27.55 17.49 8.06
N VAL A 53 27.89 17.93 6.84
CA VAL A 53 28.16 19.35 6.57
C VAL A 53 26.89 20.20 6.75
N VAL A 54 25.74 19.68 6.31
CA VAL A 54 24.44 20.38 6.48
C VAL A 54 24.05 20.48 7.96
N GLY A 55 24.24 19.41 8.73
CA GLY A 55 23.93 19.38 10.17
C GLY A 55 24.76 20.40 10.96
N ASP A 56 26.04 20.52 10.64
CA ASP A 56 26.92 21.53 11.23
C ASP A 56 26.46 22.97 10.90
N ALA A 57 26.04 23.20 9.66
CA ALA A 57 25.49 24.48 9.21
C ALA A 57 24.19 24.84 9.95
N LEU A 58 23.27 23.88 10.09
CA LEU A 58 22.01 24.07 10.81
C LEU A 58 22.25 24.38 12.29
N ASP A 59 23.10 23.62 12.97
CA ASP A 59 23.42 23.88 14.37
C ASP A 59 24.14 25.23 14.54
N ALA A 60 24.96 25.66 13.57
CA ALA A 60 25.57 26.99 13.56
C ALA A 60 24.55 28.13 13.41
N ALA A 61 23.48 27.90 12.67
CA ALA A 61 22.34 28.82 12.56
C ALA A 61 21.49 28.82 13.83
N HIS A 62 21.21 27.64 14.41
CA HIS A 62 20.45 27.49 15.66
C HIS A 62 21.11 28.21 16.84
N ARG A 63 22.44 28.17 16.95
CA ARG A 63 23.20 28.95 17.95
C ARG A 63 22.97 30.46 17.86
N ARG A 64 22.53 30.93 16.69
CA ARG A 64 22.18 32.34 16.42
C ARG A 64 20.66 32.57 16.36
N ARG A 65 19.88 31.61 16.87
CA ARG A 65 18.41 31.61 16.91
C ARG A 65 17.76 31.71 15.52
N LEU A 66 18.45 31.20 14.50
CA LEU A 66 17.93 31.11 13.13
C LEU A 66 17.63 29.66 12.81
N VAL A 67 16.38 29.36 12.47
CA VAL A 67 15.91 28.03 12.06
C VAL A 67 15.69 28.07 10.55
N HIS A 68 16.09 27.02 9.84
CA HIS A 68 15.86 26.95 8.40
C HIS A 68 14.38 26.67 8.11
N GLY A 69 13.79 25.69 8.80
CA GLY A 69 12.36 25.41 8.86
C GLY A 69 11.82 24.51 7.75
N ASN A 70 12.60 24.27 6.69
CA ASN A 70 12.19 23.47 5.54
C ASN A 70 13.41 23.02 4.71
N VAL A 71 14.37 22.34 5.34
CA VAL A 71 15.55 21.81 4.62
C VAL A 71 15.12 20.73 3.63
N SER A 72 15.55 20.87 2.38
CA SER A 72 15.30 19.89 1.32
C SER A 72 16.56 19.68 0.45
N PRO A 73 16.62 18.64 -0.40
CA PRO A 73 17.72 18.46 -1.35
C PRO A 73 17.92 19.64 -2.32
N ALA A 74 16.88 20.44 -2.59
CA ALA A 74 17.00 21.62 -3.44
C ALA A 74 17.75 22.78 -2.76
N ASP A 75 17.79 22.79 -1.43
CA ASP A 75 18.48 23.83 -0.65
C ASP A 75 19.98 23.54 -0.49
N ILE A 76 20.43 22.33 -0.83
CA ILE A 76 21.79 21.83 -0.65
C ILE A 76 22.53 21.91 -1.99
N LEU A 77 23.46 22.85 -2.10
CA LEU A 77 24.30 23.01 -3.27
C LEU A 77 25.59 22.19 -3.12
N LEU A 78 25.93 21.43 -4.15
CA LEU A 78 27.10 20.56 -4.26
C LEU A 78 27.98 21.09 -5.38
N ALA A 79 29.19 21.55 -5.07
CA ALA A 79 30.14 21.97 -6.09
C ALA A 79 30.52 20.78 -6.99
N GLU A 80 30.46 20.96 -8.32
CA GLU A 80 30.82 19.92 -9.29
C GLU A 80 32.29 19.49 -9.09
N PRO A 81 32.59 18.19 -9.15
CA PRO A 81 33.94 17.68 -8.93
C PRO A 81 34.89 18.03 -10.09
N GLY A 82 35.44 19.24 -10.06
CA GLY A 82 36.55 19.67 -10.92
C GLY A 82 37.93 19.21 -10.44
N ASP A 83 38.02 18.40 -9.38
CA ASP A 83 39.30 18.03 -8.75
C ASP A 83 39.38 16.55 -8.30
N LEU A 84 38.51 15.69 -8.85
CA LEU A 84 38.44 14.26 -8.49
C LEU A 84 39.32 13.33 -9.36
N THR A 85 40.30 13.86 -10.09
CA THR A 85 41.32 13.06 -10.78
C THR A 85 42.64 12.95 -10.00
N GLY A 86 42.73 13.55 -8.81
CA GLY A 86 43.92 13.54 -7.97
C GLY A 86 43.65 13.05 -6.54
N SER A 87 44.03 11.82 -6.25
CA SER A 87 44.18 11.23 -4.91
C SER A 87 42.91 10.67 -4.23
N ALA A 88 43.13 9.54 -3.54
CA ALA A 88 42.16 8.66 -2.92
C ALA A 88 41.49 9.26 -1.67
N ALA A 89 40.63 10.26 -1.86
CA ALA A 89 39.64 10.73 -0.90
C ALA A 89 38.68 11.71 -1.60
N ALA A 90 37.70 11.18 -2.34
CA ALA A 90 36.67 12.02 -2.97
C ALA A 90 35.74 12.60 -1.89
N THR A 91 36.14 13.73 -1.31
CA THR A 91 35.29 14.57 -0.48
C THR A 91 34.22 15.16 -1.40
N PRO A 92 32.91 15.10 -1.08
CA PRO A 92 31.93 15.87 -1.84
C PRO A 92 32.39 17.32 -1.92
N GLY A 93 32.31 17.92 -3.10
CA GLY A 93 32.61 19.34 -3.29
C GLY A 93 31.83 20.19 -2.29
N VAL A 94 32.36 21.38 -1.98
CA VAL A 94 31.83 22.32 -0.96
C VAL A 94 30.30 22.28 -0.91
N VAL A 95 29.78 21.78 0.21
CA VAL A 95 28.33 21.72 0.46
C VAL A 95 27.89 23.07 1.01
N THR A 96 26.98 23.74 0.30
CA THR A 96 26.46 25.05 0.72
C THR A 96 24.96 24.98 0.90
N LEU A 97 24.48 25.29 2.11
CA LEU A 97 23.07 25.36 2.45
C LEU A 97 22.51 26.76 2.16
N THR A 98 21.37 26.80 1.45
CA THR A 98 20.65 28.03 1.10
C THR A 98 19.36 28.15 1.92
N GLY A 99 18.32 28.86 1.47
CA GLY A 99 16.96 28.76 2.03
C GLY A 99 16.68 29.42 3.39
N PHE A 100 17.69 29.89 4.13
CA PHE A 100 17.48 30.51 5.44
C PHE A 100 16.57 31.75 5.41
N GLY A 101 15.59 31.78 6.32
CA GLY A 101 14.68 32.92 6.48
C GLY A 101 13.57 32.99 5.43
N LEU A 102 13.44 31.98 4.56
CA LEU A 102 12.34 31.90 3.58
C LEU A 102 11.11 31.16 4.11
N THR A 103 11.26 30.40 5.19
CA THR A 103 10.14 29.66 5.80
C THR A 103 9.22 30.61 6.55
N ALA A 104 7.98 30.71 6.08
CA ALA A 104 6.94 31.48 6.75
C ALA A 104 6.54 30.85 8.09
N PRO A 105 6.04 31.64 9.07
CA PRO A 105 5.40 31.10 10.26
C PRO A 105 4.21 30.19 9.90
N GLY A 106 3.89 29.22 10.76
CA GLY A 106 2.71 28.39 10.62
C GLY A 106 1.41 29.20 10.60
N HIS A 107 0.29 28.57 10.21
CA HIS A 107 -1.04 29.20 10.15
C HIS A 107 -1.53 29.72 11.52
N ASP A 108 -1.00 29.15 12.60
CA ASP A 108 -1.20 29.52 14.00
C ASP A 108 -0.19 30.57 14.51
N GLY A 109 0.69 31.06 13.63
CA GLY A 109 1.80 31.93 14.01
C GLY A 109 2.95 31.19 14.69
N GLN A 110 2.94 29.86 14.74
CA GLN A 110 4.02 29.10 15.34
C GLN A 110 5.31 29.30 14.54
N MET A 111 6.36 29.73 15.23
CA MET A 111 7.68 29.89 14.64
C MET A 111 8.32 28.52 14.39
N PRO A 112 9.08 28.36 13.29
CA PRO A 112 9.86 27.15 13.05
C PRO A 112 10.76 26.82 14.25
N HIS A 113 10.76 25.54 14.66
CA HIS A 113 11.54 25.06 15.80
C HIS A 113 12.77 24.26 15.31
N PRO A 114 13.92 24.29 16.02
CA PRO A 114 15.12 23.50 15.66
C PRO A 114 14.86 22.00 15.46
N ALA A 115 13.93 21.41 16.23
CA ALA A 115 13.53 20.01 16.07
C ALA A 115 12.84 19.71 14.71
N GLY A 116 12.33 20.74 14.03
CA GLY A 116 11.84 20.64 12.65
C GLY A 116 12.99 20.46 11.65
N ASP A 117 14.11 21.14 11.86
CA ASP A 117 15.31 20.98 11.03
C ASP A 117 15.94 19.60 11.19
N VAL A 118 15.89 19.01 12.40
CA VAL A 118 16.33 17.62 12.64
C VAL A 118 15.50 16.63 11.80
N ALA A 119 14.18 16.77 11.82
CA ALA A 119 13.29 15.91 11.03
C ALA A 119 13.43 16.15 9.52
N ALA A 120 13.65 17.40 9.09
CA ALA A 120 13.91 17.75 7.69
C ALA A 120 15.24 17.18 7.20
N LEU A 121 16.29 17.22 8.02
CA LEU A 121 17.59 16.60 7.72
C LEU A 121 17.47 15.07 7.66
N GLY A 122 16.68 14.46 8.54
CA GLY A 122 16.35 13.03 8.49
C GLY A 122 15.65 12.62 7.20
N ARG A 123 14.64 13.38 6.76
CA ARG A 123 13.96 13.16 5.46
C ARG A 123 14.92 13.33 4.29
N THR A 124 15.76 14.36 4.34
CA THR A 124 16.79 14.59 3.32
C THR A 124 17.76 13.41 3.23
N LEU A 125 18.19 12.82 4.35
CA LEU A 125 19.02 11.63 4.34
C LEU A 125 18.32 10.46 3.65
N VAL A 126 17.04 10.23 3.93
CA VAL A 126 16.23 9.18 3.27
C VAL A 126 16.13 9.42 1.76
N GLU A 127 15.93 10.68 1.35
CA GLU A 127 15.88 11.08 -0.06
C GLU A 127 17.19 10.82 -0.79
N LEU A 128 18.32 11.14 -0.17
CA LEU A 128 19.64 10.84 -0.71
C LEU A 128 19.83 9.32 -0.86
N LEU A 129 19.47 8.54 0.16
CA LEU A 129 19.72 7.10 0.24
C LEU A 129 18.83 6.22 -0.63
N THR A 130 17.65 6.73 -1.01
CA THR A 130 16.64 5.94 -1.72
C THR A 130 16.19 6.57 -3.04
N GLY A 131 16.66 7.78 -3.33
CA GLY A 131 16.15 8.62 -4.41
C GLY A 131 14.74 9.17 -4.16
N THR A 132 14.13 8.89 -2.99
CA THR A 132 12.73 9.23 -2.67
C THR A 132 12.55 9.62 -1.19
N GLY A 133 11.49 10.36 -0.85
CA GLY A 133 11.19 10.71 0.54
C GLY A 133 10.74 9.57 1.44
N SER A 134 10.75 8.31 0.95
CA SER A 134 10.13 7.19 1.65
C SER A 134 11.12 6.05 1.92
N VAL A 135 11.34 5.76 3.21
CA VAL A 135 12.09 4.58 3.69
C VAL A 135 11.38 3.28 3.30
N ALA A 136 10.08 3.33 2.98
CA ALA A 136 9.26 2.15 2.74
C ALA A 136 9.40 1.55 1.33
N ARG A 137 10.03 2.25 0.37
CA ARG A 137 9.95 1.87 -1.05
C ARG A 137 11.24 1.35 -1.68
N HIS A 138 12.40 1.52 -1.05
CA HIS A 138 13.65 0.95 -1.52
C HIS A 138 14.45 0.42 -0.33
N ARG A 139 15.11 -0.74 -0.49
CA ARG A 139 16.31 -1.03 0.30
C ARG A 139 17.19 0.20 0.13
N VAL A 140 17.56 0.87 1.22
CA VAL A 140 18.64 1.86 1.16
C VAL A 140 19.77 1.23 0.35
N SER A 141 20.32 1.94 -0.64
CA SER A 141 21.43 1.41 -1.42
C SER A 141 22.58 1.06 -0.47
N GLY A 142 22.78 -0.24 -0.22
CA GLY A 142 23.68 -0.77 0.81
C GLY A 142 22.97 -1.60 1.89
N ALA A 143 23.65 -2.59 2.47
CA ALA A 143 23.16 -3.24 3.67
C ALA A 143 23.19 -2.20 4.81
N VAL A 144 22.03 -1.77 5.27
CA VAL A 144 21.91 -0.80 6.37
C VAL A 144 21.55 -1.54 7.64
N SER A 145 22.35 -1.37 8.69
CA SER A 145 22.14 -2.06 9.96
C SER A 145 20.81 -1.63 10.62
N PRO A 146 20.20 -2.50 11.45
CA PRO A 146 19.07 -2.13 12.29
C PRO A 146 19.33 -0.89 13.15
N ALA A 147 20.59 -0.66 13.55
CA ALA A 147 21.00 0.52 14.30
C ALA A 147 20.77 1.81 13.49
N PHE A 148 21.09 1.81 12.20
CA PHE A 148 20.90 2.98 11.34
C PHE A 148 19.41 3.27 11.08
N TYR A 149 18.57 2.23 10.95
CA TYR A 149 17.13 2.41 10.91
C TYR A 149 16.57 3.01 12.21
N ALA A 150 17.08 2.60 13.38
CA ALA A 150 16.67 3.19 14.65
C ALA A 150 17.04 4.68 14.76
N VAL A 151 18.19 5.07 14.21
CA VAL A 151 18.62 6.48 14.12
C VAL A 151 17.66 7.29 13.25
N LEU A 152 17.32 6.79 12.06
CA LEU A 152 16.34 7.42 11.17
C LEU A 152 14.96 7.54 11.85
N ALA A 153 14.48 6.46 12.47
CA ALA A 153 13.19 6.44 13.15
C ALA A 153 13.11 7.51 14.24
N ARG A 154 14.18 7.67 15.04
CA ARG A 154 14.23 8.71 16.08
C ARG A 154 14.26 10.13 15.51
N ALA A 155 14.98 10.37 14.42
CA ALA A 155 15.00 11.69 13.78
C ALA A 155 13.63 12.07 13.19
N LEU A 156 12.86 11.08 12.75
CA LEU A 156 11.55 11.21 12.12
C LEU A 156 10.37 11.01 13.08
N ASP A 157 10.61 10.94 14.39
CA ASP A 157 9.55 10.73 15.38
C ASP A 157 8.48 11.83 15.26
N PRO A 158 7.17 11.52 15.23
CA PRO A 158 6.11 12.52 15.19
C PRO A 158 6.19 13.52 16.35
N ASP A 159 6.63 13.08 17.52
CA ASP A 159 6.85 13.92 18.70
C ASP A 159 8.24 14.56 18.64
N SER A 160 8.30 15.90 18.65
CA SER A 160 9.57 16.63 18.64
C SER A 160 10.44 16.38 19.86
N ASP A 161 9.85 16.03 21.01
CA ASP A 161 10.59 15.80 22.26
C ASP A 161 11.33 14.46 22.24
N HIS A 162 10.92 13.52 21.39
CA HIS A 162 11.59 12.23 21.21
C HIS A 162 12.76 12.27 20.20
N ARG A 163 12.84 13.35 19.40
CA ARG A 163 13.89 13.53 18.39
C ARG A 163 15.26 13.81 19.04
N TYR A 164 16.28 13.89 18.19
CA TYR A 164 17.59 14.39 18.60
C TYR A 164 17.50 15.87 18.98
N ARG A 165 18.30 16.28 19.97
CA ARG A 165 18.29 17.67 20.44
C ARG A 165 18.93 18.63 19.44
N THR A 166 19.90 18.16 18.66
CA THR A 166 20.58 18.95 17.63
C THR A 166 20.80 18.13 16.35
N CYS A 167 21.07 18.81 15.24
CA CYS A 167 21.40 18.16 13.98
C CYS A 167 22.72 17.38 14.09
N ALA A 168 23.71 17.91 14.81
CA ALA A 168 24.97 17.20 15.06
C ALA A 168 24.80 15.92 15.89
N GLU A 169 23.85 15.88 16.84
CA GLU A 169 23.55 14.65 17.60
C GLU A 169 22.97 13.57 16.67
N PHE A 170 22.04 13.96 15.78
CA PHE A 170 21.50 13.07 14.76
C PHE A 170 22.59 12.55 13.80
N VAL A 171 23.37 13.45 13.21
CA VAL A 171 24.46 13.13 12.28
C VAL A 171 25.46 12.17 12.92
N ARG A 172 25.90 12.45 14.15
CA ARG A 172 26.84 11.59 14.87
C ARG A 172 26.28 10.19 15.10
N ALA A 173 24.98 10.10 15.41
CA ALA A 173 24.33 8.80 15.56
C ALA A 173 24.31 8.03 14.23
N ALA A 174 24.07 8.71 13.11
CA ALA A 174 24.09 8.10 11.77
C ALA A 174 25.50 7.64 11.38
N GLU A 175 26.53 8.46 11.63
CA GLU A 175 27.94 8.09 11.42
C GLU A 175 28.34 6.87 12.25
N LEU A 176 28.00 6.83 13.55
CA LEU A 176 28.30 5.69 14.41
C LEU A 176 27.59 4.41 13.93
N ALA A 177 26.31 4.51 13.56
CA ALA A 177 25.56 3.38 13.02
C ALA A 177 26.13 2.86 11.70
N LEU A 178 26.69 3.75 10.86
CA LEU A 178 27.38 3.36 9.64
C LEU A 178 28.65 2.56 9.96
N HIS A 179 29.49 3.01 10.90
CA HIS A 179 30.71 2.31 11.29
C HIS A 179 30.44 0.92 11.90
N LEU A 180 29.36 0.76 12.66
CA LEU A 180 28.93 -0.54 13.19
C LEU A 180 28.55 -1.52 12.06
N THR A 181 28.00 -1.00 10.97
CA THR A 181 27.65 -1.78 9.77
C THR A 181 28.90 -2.27 9.02
N HIS A 182 30.03 -1.55 9.13
CA HIS A 182 31.31 -1.94 8.52
C HIS A 182 32.18 -2.83 9.41
N THR A 183 31.96 -2.84 10.74
CA THR A 183 32.75 -3.66 11.67
C THR A 183 32.17 -5.06 11.87
N ASP A 184 30.87 -5.22 11.67
CA ASP A 184 30.22 -6.52 11.53
C ASP A 184 30.36 -6.97 10.08
N GLY A 185 31.50 -7.58 9.74
CA GLY A 185 31.60 -8.40 8.54
C GLY A 185 30.62 -9.57 8.64
N GLU A 186 29.36 -9.36 8.27
CA GLU A 186 28.44 -10.47 8.09
C GLU A 186 28.93 -11.31 6.89
N PRO A 187 29.13 -12.63 7.07
CA PRO A 187 29.34 -13.51 5.93
C PRO A 187 28.12 -13.37 5.02
N ALA A 188 28.36 -13.37 3.69
CA ALA A 188 27.31 -13.37 2.69
C ALA A 188 26.20 -14.32 3.15
N THR A 189 24.99 -13.79 3.37
CA THR A 189 23.83 -14.60 3.73
C THR A 189 23.79 -15.76 2.76
N GLU A 190 24.07 -16.95 3.29
CA GLU A 190 24.11 -18.17 2.50
C GLU A 190 22.75 -18.27 1.82
N VAL A 191 22.76 -18.15 0.50
CA VAL A 191 21.62 -18.49 -0.33
C VAL A 191 21.29 -19.92 0.08
N ILE A 192 20.16 -20.13 0.76
CA ILE A 192 19.56 -21.46 0.85
C ILE A 192 19.12 -21.78 -0.58
N ALA A 193 20.08 -22.25 -1.37
CA ALA A 193 19.82 -22.91 -2.62
C ALA A 193 19.02 -24.15 -2.26
N ALA A 194 17.87 -24.31 -2.90
CA ALA A 194 17.09 -25.53 -2.84
C ALA A 194 18.04 -26.71 -3.11
N GLY A 195 18.35 -27.46 -2.05
CA GLY A 195 19.28 -28.58 -2.12
C GLY A 195 18.76 -29.64 -3.06
N THR A 196 19.50 -29.89 -4.14
CA THR A 196 19.40 -31.11 -4.94
C THR A 196 19.60 -32.33 -4.01
N PRO A 197 18.74 -33.37 -4.06
CA PRO A 197 18.86 -34.50 -3.15
C PRO A 197 19.96 -35.48 -3.62
N GLY A 198 20.92 -35.77 -2.74
CA GLY A 198 21.89 -36.86 -2.84
C GLY A 198 21.89 -37.70 -1.56
N PRO A 199 22.25 -39.00 -1.61
CA PRO A 199 21.63 -40.01 -0.78
C PRO A 199 22.34 -40.25 0.56
N ASP A 200 21.52 -40.69 1.52
CA ASP A 200 21.81 -41.66 2.57
C ASP A 200 21.70 -41.17 4.05
N ARG A 201 20.86 -41.91 4.78
CA ARG A 201 20.66 -42.03 6.24
C ARG A 201 19.80 -41.02 7.01
N GLY A 202 18.63 -41.51 7.45
CA GLY A 202 18.05 -41.23 8.78
C GLY A 202 16.55 -40.93 8.84
N VAL A 203 15.72 -41.96 8.97
CA VAL A 203 14.24 -41.90 9.13
C VAL A 203 13.83 -41.26 10.48
N PRO A 204 12.64 -40.62 10.62
CA PRO A 204 11.49 -41.34 11.17
C PRO A 204 10.08 -41.02 10.58
N ARG A 205 9.37 -42.11 10.26
CA ARG A 205 7.92 -42.41 10.29
C ARG A 205 6.92 -41.49 9.57
N VAL A 206 6.52 -41.93 8.38
CA VAL A 206 5.28 -41.55 7.67
C VAL A 206 4.26 -42.69 7.78
N PHE A 207 3.01 -42.33 8.06
CA PHE A 207 1.81 -43.17 8.02
C PHE A 207 1.43 -43.44 6.55
N THR A 208 1.33 -44.71 6.16
CA THR A 208 0.95 -45.16 4.81
C THR A 208 -0.56 -45.36 4.67
N PRO A 209 -1.17 -44.90 3.56
CA PRO A 209 -2.33 -45.54 2.98
C PRO A 209 -1.91 -46.27 1.68
N ALA A 210 -2.25 -47.54 1.60
CA ALA A 210 -1.98 -48.40 0.46
C ALA A 210 -3.12 -48.37 -0.57
N GLY A 211 -2.75 -48.26 -1.85
CA GLY A 211 -3.29 -49.13 -2.91
C GLY A 211 -4.54 -48.65 -3.68
N HIS A 212 -4.30 -48.14 -4.89
CA HIS A 212 -5.00 -48.55 -6.12
C HIS A 212 -4.34 -49.87 -6.64
N PRO A 213 -4.93 -50.74 -7.51
CA PRO A 213 -5.71 -50.39 -8.72
C PRO A 213 -6.84 -51.39 -9.17
N ASP A 214 -7.61 -50.94 -10.17
CA ASP A 214 -8.34 -51.63 -11.28
C ASP A 214 -8.91 -53.08 -11.24
N ARG A 215 -10.23 -53.13 -11.52
CA ARG A 215 -11.06 -54.10 -12.31
C ARG A 215 -11.40 -55.51 -11.74
N PRO A 216 -12.44 -56.21 -12.28
CA PRO A 216 -13.89 -55.94 -12.21
C PRO A 216 -14.68 -57.18 -11.68
N THR A 217 -15.87 -57.03 -11.09
CA THR A 217 -16.76 -58.17 -10.76
C THR A 217 -18.16 -57.62 -10.49
N GLU A 218 -19.12 -57.78 -11.39
CA GLU A 218 -20.01 -58.95 -11.60
C GLU A 218 -21.29 -58.81 -10.76
N VAL A 219 -22.38 -58.60 -11.49
CA VAL A 219 -23.76 -58.64 -11.04
C VAL A 219 -24.21 -60.09 -11.09
N ASP A 220 -24.46 -60.71 -9.95
CA ASP A 220 -25.57 -61.66 -9.78
C ASP A 220 -25.76 -62.03 -8.31
N THR A 221 -27.01 -62.06 -7.85
CA THR A 221 -27.48 -63.00 -6.82
C THR A 221 -29.00 -63.11 -6.95
N GLU A 222 -29.40 -64.06 -7.80
CA GLU A 222 -30.67 -64.76 -7.71
C GLU A 222 -31.01 -65.18 -6.26
N ARG A 223 -32.28 -65.07 -5.86
CA ARG A 223 -32.92 -66.21 -5.18
C ARG A 223 -34.40 -66.36 -5.51
N ARG A 224 -34.67 -67.51 -6.15
CA ARG A 224 -35.93 -68.08 -6.61
C ARG A 224 -36.84 -68.65 -5.50
N ARG A 225 -38.07 -68.93 -5.95
CA ARG A 225 -39.09 -69.94 -5.56
C ARG A 225 -40.23 -69.43 -4.66
N ALA A 226 -41.49 -69.83 -4.83
CA ALA A 226 -42.19 -70.61 -5.86
C ALA A 226 -43.71 -70.66 -5.52
N VAL A 227 -44.55 -70.51 -6.55
CA VAL A 227 -45.75 -71.33 -6.86
C VAL A 227 -46.97 -71.29 -5.93
N ALA A 228 -48.11 -70.84 -6.47
CA ALA A 228 -49.32 -71.66 -6.71
C ALA A 228 -50.46 -70.84 -7.37
N THR A 229 -51.00 -71.40 -8.44
CA THR A 229 -52.18 -71.01 -9.26
C THR A 229 -53.51 -71.19 -8.49
N PRO A 230 -54.67 -70.61 -8.91
CA PRO A 230 -55.40 -71.13 -10.08
C PRO A 230 -56.14 -70.10 -10.98
N SER A 231 -56.22 -70.48 -12.26
CA SER A 231 -57.40 -70.53 -13.15
C SER A 231 -58.25 -69.30 -13.50
N THR A 232 -58.16 -68.98 -14.80
CA THR A 232 -59.02 -68.25 -15.74
C THR A 232 -60.54 -68.58 -15.64
N PRO A 233 -61.45 -67.70 -16.13
CA PRO A 233 -61.76 -67.72 -17.57
C PRO A 233 -62.01 -66.34 -18.22
N SER A 234 -61.99 -66.40 -19.55
CA SER A 234 -62.05 -65.35 -20.57
C SER A 234 -63.48 -64.92 -20.98
N LEU A 235 -63.64 -63.59 -21.18
CA LEU A 235 -64.42 -62.86 -22.23
C LEU A 235 -65.97 -63.06 -22.28
N PRO A 236 -66.80 -62.22 -22.99
CA PRO A 236 -66.55 -60.96 -23.73
C PRO A 236 -67.68 -59.88 -23.62
N VAL A 237 -67.56 -58.81 -24.43
CA VAL A 237 -68.65 -58.04 -25.11
C VAL A 237 -69.35 -56.84 -24.41
N SER A 238 -69.27 -55.72 -25.17
CA SER A 238 -70.26 -54.65 -25.39
C SER A 238 -70.17 -53.31 -24.65
N ALA A 239 -70.21 -52.29 -25.52
CA ALA A 239 -70.95 -51.04 -25.42
C ALA A 239 -70.47 -49.96 -24.44
N SER A 240 -69.98 -48.87 -25.05
CA SER A 240 -70.03 -47.51 -24.52
C SER A 240 -71.49 -47.02 -24.33
N PRO A 241 -71.74 -45.78 -23.91
CA PRO A 241 -71.08 -44.92 -22.94
C PRO A 241 -72.09 -44.40 -21.88
N ARG A 242 -71.66 -43.88 -20.72
CA ARG A 242 -72.34 -42.73 -20.07
C ARG A 242 -71.60 -42.20 -18.83
N ARG A 243 -71.09 -40.97 -19.01
CA ARG A 243 -70.98 -39.86 -18.06
C ARG A 243 -71.24 -40.18 -16.57
N ARG A 244 -70.26 -39.90 -15.73
CA ARG A 244 -70.47 -38.95 -14.62
C ARG A 244 -69.22 -38.14 -14.33
N ARG A 245 -69.22 -36.95 -14.93
CA ARG A 245 -68.28 -35.84 -14.78
C ARG A 245 -68.43 -35.21 -13.40
N TRP A 246 -67.61 -35.54 -12.41
CA TRP A 246 -67.43 -34.66 -11.23
C TRP A 246 -66.02 -34.69 -10.60
N ILE A 247 -65.05 -35.43 -11.16
CA ILE A 247 -63.65 -35.42 -10.66
C ILE A 247 -62.75 -34.46 -11.47
N ALA A 248 -63.16 -34.09 -12.69
CA ALA A 248 -62.41 -33.17 -13.54
C ALA A 248 -62.22 -31.75 -12.97
N PRO A 249 -63.21 -31.08 -12.32
CA PRO A 249 -62.97 -29.73 -11.81
C PRO A 249 -62.06 -29.71 -10.59
N ILE A 250 -62.01 -30.79 -9.80
CA ILE A 250 -61.12 -30.90 -8.63
C ILE A 250 -59.68 -31.14 -9.08
N LEU A 251 -59.45 -31.99 -10.07
CA LEU A 251 -58.09 -32.19 -10.62
C LEU A 251 -57.58 -30.96 -11.36
N VAL A 252 -58.45 -30.25 -12.11
CA VAL A 252 -58.06 -28.99 -12.76
C VAL A 252 -57.82 -27.90 -11.74
N ALA A 253 -58.66 -27.76 -10.71
CA ALA A 253 -58.42 -26.81 -9.62
C ALA A 253 -57.16 -27.17 -8.82
N ALA A 254 -56.89 -28.44 -8.55
CA ALA A 254 -55.68 -28.89 -7.87
C ALA A 254 -54.42 -28.66 -8.71
N VAL A 255 -54.49 -28.85 -10.04
CA VAL A 255 -53.39 -28.53 -10.96
C VAL A 255 -53.19 -27.02 -11.08
N ILE A 256 -54.26 -26.23 -11.13
CA ILE A 256 -54.17 -24.77 -11.12
C ILE A 256 -53.63 -24.26 -9.79
N VAL A 257 -54.06 -24.82 -8.66
CA VAL A 257 -53.52 -24.47 -7.33
C VAL A 257 -52.08 -24.93 -7.23
N ALA A 258 -51.71 -26.11 -7.71
CA ALA A 258 -50.32 -26.57 -7.73
C ALA A 258 -49.45 -25.75 -8.69
N LEU A 259 -50.00 -25.27 -9.82
CA LEU A 259 -49.34 -24.33 -10.71
C LEU A 259 -49.22 -22.97 -10.06
N VAL A 260 -50.27 -22.42 -9.45
CA VAL A 260 -50.24 -21.11 -8.78
C VAL A 260 -49.32 -21.14 -7.57
N VAL A 261 -49.40 -22.18 -6.73
CA VAL A 261 -48.50 -22.41 -5.60
C VAL A 261 -47.08 -22.68 -6.12
N GLY A 262 -46.92 -23.47 -7.17
CA GLY A 262 -45.62 -23.70 -7.81
C GLY A 262 -45.02 -22.43 -8.39
N THR A 263 -45.83 -21.59 -9.04
CA THR A 263 -45.41 -20.29 -9.61
C THR A 263 -45.15 -19.29 -8.49
N LEU A 264 -45.94 -19.26 -7.42
CA LEU A 264 -45.72 -18.44 -6.22
C LEU A 264 -44.49 -18.89 -5.43
N ILE A 265 -44.18 -20.19 -5.41
CA ILE A 265 -42.95 -20.74 -4.84
C ILE A 265 -41.76 -20.42 -5.77
N LEU A 266 -41.92 -20.44 -7.10
CA LEU A 266 -40.89 -20.03 -8.07
C LEU A 266 -40.67 -18.50 -8.13
N LEU A 267 -41.70 -17.71 -7.83
CA LEU A 267 -41.61 -16.25 -7.69
C LEU A 267 -41.15 -15.84 -6.27
N GLY A 268 -41.40 -16.69 -5.26
CA GLY A 268 -41.08 -16.47 -3.85
C GLY A 268 -39.75 -17.07 -3.39
N ALA A 269 -39.26 -18.11 -4.05
CA ALA A 269 -37.87 -18.58 -4.00
C ALA A 269 -37.17 -18.00 -5.24
N SER A 270 -36.39 -16.93 -5.20
CA SER A 270 -35.75 -16.29 -4.07
C SER A 270 -35.21 -14.95 -4.56
N THR A 271 -35.83 -13.84 -4.15
CA THR A 271 -35.28 -12.48 -4.30
C THR A 271 -34.13 -12.20 -3.33
N THR A 272 -33.63 -13.22 -2.62
CA THR A 272 -32.42 -13.12 -1.80
C THR A 272 -31.23 -13.13 -2.73
N ARG A 273 -30.72 -11.94 -3.04
CA ARG A 273 -29.46 -11.77 -3.75
C ARG A 273 -28.36 -12.60 -3.05
N PRO A 274 -27.49 -13.29 -3.80
CA PRO A 274 -26.44 -14.09 -3.20
C PRO A 274 -25.56 -13.20 -2.30
N PRO A 275 -25.24 -13.64 -1.07
CA PRO A 275 -24.37 -12.87 -0.20
C PRO A 275 -22.93 -12.88 -0.72
N TRP A 276 -22.12 -11.95 -0.21
CA TRP A 276 -20.67 -11.97 -0.42
C TRP A 276 -20.07 -13.30 0.07
N PRO A 277 -19.02 -13.83 -0.61
CA PRO A 277 -18.24 -14.94 -0.09
C PRO A 277 -17.72 -14.64 1.32
N SER A 278 -17.64 -15.65 2.18
CA SER A 278 -17.26 -15.49 3.59
C SER A 278 -15.89 -14.83 3.79
N ALA A 279 -14.97 -14.98 2.83
CA ALA A 279 -13.65 -14.36 2.83
C ALA A 279 -13.71 -12.81 2.79
N VAL A 280 -14.64 -12.24 2.01
CA VAL A 280 -14.77 -10.79 1.78
C VAL A 280 -15.99 -10.17 2.47
N ALA A 281 -16.92 -10.97 3.00
CA ALA A 281 -18.09 -10.47 3.73
C ALA A 281 -17.76 -9.48 4.87
N PRO A 282 -16.69 -9.67 5.67
CA PRO A 282 -16.29 -8.67 6.69
C PRO A 282 -15.87 -7.32 6.09
N ILE A 283 -15.36 -7.31 4.85
CA ILE A 283 -14.98 -6.09 4.14
C ILE A 283 -16.23 -5.26 3.85
N ALA A 284 -17.24 -5.87 3.22
CA ALA A 284 -18.51 -5.20 2.93
C ALA A 284 -19.21 -4.69 4.19
N ALA A 285 -19.21 -5.48 5.27
CA ALA A 285 -19.81 -5.09 6.55
C ALA A 285 -19.09 -3.90 7.23
N THR A 286 -17.79 -3.74 7.00
CA THR A 286 -17.00 -2.64 7.58
C THR A 286 -17.18 -1.32 6.82
N PHE A 287 -17.54 -1.39 5.53
CA PHE A 287 -17.71 -0.24 4.64
C PHE A 287 -19.12 -0.20 4.01
N PRO A 288 -20.22 -0.20 4.80
CA PRO A 288 -21.58 -0.35 4.28
C PRO A 288 -22.08 0.84 3.46
N GLN A 289 -21.43 2.00 3.57
CA GLN A 289 -21.75 3.20 2.79
C GLN A 289 -20.95 3.29 1.48
N LEU A 290 -19.84 2.56 1.38
CA LEU A 290 -18.97 2.55 0.20
C LEU A 290 -19.27 1.32 -0.68
N LEU A 291 -19.40 0.15 -0.05
CA LEU A 291 -19.56 -1.13 -0.70
C LEU A 291 -21.03 -1.60 -0.69
N PRO A 292 -21.48 -2.32 -1.72
CA PRO A 292 -22.84 -2.84 -1.74
C PRO A 292 -23.01 -4.00 -0.75
N GLU A 293 -24.24 -4.18 -0.26
CA GLU A 293 -24.61 -5.28 0.65
C GLU A 293 -24.42 -6.66 0.00
N THR A 294 -24.61 -6.74 -1.32
CA THR A 294 -24.45 -7.98 -2.11
C THR A 294 -23.71 -7.69 -3.44
N PRO A 295 -23.04 -8.69 -4.05
CA PRO A 295 -22.34 -8.52 -5.33
C PRO A 295 -23.26 -8.05 -6.48
N GLU A 296 -24.55 -8.37 -6.44
CA GLU A 296 -25.53 -7.99 -7.47
C GLU A 296 -26.12 -6.58 -7.28
N SER A 297 -25.77 -5.90 -6.18
CA SER A 297 -26.20 -4.53 -5.90
C SER A 297 -25.11 -3.50 -6.20
N THR A 298 -25.51 -2.24 -6.37
CA THR A 298 -24.59 -1.14 -6.62
C THR A 298 -24.12 -0.50 -5.31
N GLY A 299 -22.82 -0.24 -5.21
CA GLY A 299 -22.21 0.50 -4.11
C GLY A 299 -22.34 2.02 -4.28
N TRP A 300 -21.48 2.74 -3.57
CA TRP A 300 -21.40 4.20 -3.65
C TRP A 300 -21.15 4.66 -5.10
N ARG A 301 -21.81 5.76 -5.50
CA ARG A 301 -21.79 6.28 -6.89
C ARG A 301 -22.17 5.25 -7.97
N GLY A 302 -23.05 4.31 -7.65
CA GLY A 302 -23.49 3.31 -8.63
C GLY A 302 -22.44 2.23 -8.91
N ALA A 303 -21.37 2.16 -8.12
CA ALA A 303 -20.25 1.29 -8.40
C ALA A 303 -20.65 -0.19 -8.45
N ARG A 304 -20.17 -0.89 -9.48
CA ARG A 304 -20.29 -2.35 -9.58
C ARG A 304 -19.08 -2.99 -8.94
N CYS A 305 -19.30 -3.99 -8.10
CA CYS A 305 -18.25 -4.57 -7.29
C CYS A 305 -18.16 -6.09 -7.42
N GLU A 306 -16.95 -6.62 -7.29
CA GLU A 306 -16.66 -8.06 -7.30
C GLU A 306 -15.60 -8.43 -6.26
N ALA A 307 -15.59 -9.69 -5.85
CA ALA A 307 -14.61 -10.23 -4.92
C ALA A 307 -13.32 -10.53 -5.69
N VAL A 308 -12.18 -10.08 -5.16
CA VAL A 308 -10.87 -10.26 -5.78
C VAL A 308 -9.87 -10.83 -4.79
N LEU A 309 -8.90 -11.58 -5.31
CA LEU A 309 -7.76 -12.11 -4.57
C LEU A 309 -6.48 -11.71 -5.29
N ARG A 310 -5.58 -11.02 -4.59
CA ARG A 310 -4.26 -10.66 -5.13
C ARG A 310 -3.19 -11.04 -4.12
N ASP A 311 -2.22 -11.86 -4.54
CA ASP A 311 -1.09 -12.26 -3.70
C ASP A 311 -1.51 -12.81 -2.32
N GLY A 312 -2.63 -13.55 -2.29
CA GLY A 312 -3.20 -14.10 -1.06
C GLY A 312 -3.97 -13.10 -0.18
N VAL A 313 -4.21 -11.87 -0.67
CA VAL A 313 -4.98 -10.83 0.03
C VAL A 313 -6.37 -10.72 -0.58
N ASP A 314 -7.39 -10.92 0.25
CA ASP A 314 -8.80 -10.77 -0.12
C ASP A 314 -9.19 -9.28 -0.23
N GLY A 315 -9.98 -8.95 -1.25
CA GLY A 315 -10.49 -7.61 -1.46
C GLY A 315 -11.84 -7.57 -2.17
N ILE A 316 -12.47 -6.40 -2.15
CA ILE A 316 -13.63 -6.09 -2.99
C ILE A 316 -13.23 -4.97 -3.94
N SER A 317 -13.21 -5.28 -5.24
CA SER A 317 -12.90 -4.33 -6.31
C SER A 317 -14.18 -3.74 -6.85
N CYS A 318 -14.22 -2.44 -7.04
CA CYS A 318 -15.37 -1.69 -7.49
C CYS A 318 -14.98 -0.72 -8.61
N THR A 319 -15.91 -0.46 -9.52
CA THR A 319 -15.76 0.59 -10.54
C THR A 319 -17.05 1.38 -10.66
N ASP A 320 -16.96 2.70 -10.54
CA ASP A 320 -18.11 3.62 -10.65
C ASP A 320 -18.40 4.05 -12.08
N ASP A 321 -19.49 4.80 -12.26
CA ASP A 321 -19.94 5.29 -13.57
C ASP A 321 -18.97 6.30 -14.21
N ALA A 322 -18.09 6.93 -13.42
CA ALA A 322 -17.03 7.82 -13.90
C ALA A 322 -15.73 7.06 -14.23
N ASN A 323 -15.77 5.72 -14.21
CA ASN A 323 -14.64 4.82 -14.43
C ASN A 323 -13.53 4.97 -13.38
N VAL A 324 -13.89 5.41 -12.16
CA VAL A 324 -12.98 5.36 -11.01
C VAL A 324 -12.99 3.94 -10.46
N GLY A 325 -11.84 3.29 -10.49
CA GLY A 325 -11.63 1.98 -9.88
C GLY A 325 -11.18 2.12 -8.44
N PHE A 326 -11.79 1.41 -7.50
CA PHE A 326 -11.31 1.35 -6.12
C PHE A 326 -11.42 -0.05 -5.55
N VAL A 327 -10.46 -0.44 -4.72
CA VAL A 327 -10.40 -1.77 -4.10
C VAL A 327 -10.20 -1.63 -2.61
N VAL A 328 -11.05 -2.30 -1.83
CA VAL A 328 -10.93 -2.40 -0.37
C VAL A 328 -10.29 -3.74 -0.04
N TRP A 329 -9.03 -3.71 0.41
CA TRP A 329 -8.25 -4.90 0.75
C TRP A 329 -8.24 -5.16 2.25
N ARG A 330 -8.24 -6.43 2.65
CA ARG A 330 -8.00 -6.84 4.03
C ARG A 330 -6.51 -7.03 4.30
N THR A 331 -5.88 -6.01 4.84
CA THR A 331 -4.43 -5.91 5.04
C THR A 331 -4.05 -5.70 6.51
N PRO A 332 -4.16 -6.75 7.36
CA PRO A 332 -3.90 -6.65 8.80
C PRO A 332 -2.41 -6.49 9.13
N THR A 333 -1.50 -6.77 8.19
CA THR A 333 -0.06 -6.75 8.40
C THR A 333 0.65 -5.86 7.36
N LEU A 334 1.83 -5.34 7.70
CA LEU A 334 2.64 -4.56 6.76
C LEU A 334 2.93 -5.32 5.44
N PRO A 335 3.28 -6.63 5.43
CA PRO A 335 3.44 -7.38 4.19
C PRO A 335 2.20 -7.39 3.30
N THR A 336 1.00 -7.55 3.88
CA THR A 336 -0.24 -7.51 3.09
C THR A 336 -0.54 -6.13 2.52
N ARG A 337 -0.18 -5.05 3.22
CA ARG A 337 -0.27 -3.67 2.69
C ARG A 337 0.71 -3.44 1.54
N ALA A 338 1.93 -3.97 1.65
CA ALA A 338 2.93 -3.88 0.60
C ALA A 338 2.49 -4.66 -0.65
N ALA A 339 1.93 -5.86 -0.48
CA ALA A 339 1.48 -6.69 -1.60
C ALA A 339 0.43 -5.98 -2.47
N VAL A 340 -0.56 -5.32 -1.87
CA VAL A 340 -1.63 -4.66 -2.63
C VAL A 340 -1.21 -3.33 -3.28
N THR A 341 -0.09 -2.74 -2.84
CA THR A 341 0.45 -1.47 -3.35
C THR A 341 1.65 -1.63 -4.28
N ALA A 342 2.29 -2.80 -4.32
CA ALA A 342 3.51 -3.06 -5.10
C ALA A 342 3.37 -2.82 -6.61
N GLY A 343 2.18 -3.03 -7.17
CA GLY A 343 1.92 -2.86 -8.61
C GLY A 343 1.55 -1.45 -9.05
N LEU A 344 1.46 -0.49 -8.13
CA LEU A 344 1.07 0.89 -8.45
C LEU A 344 2.23 1.63 -9.12
N LYS A 345 1.99 2.16 -10.33
CA LYS A 345 3.00 2.87 -11.11
C LYS A 345 3.15 4.31 -10.60
N GLY A 346 4.38 4.82 -10.62
CA GLY A 346 4.69 6.18 -10.18
C GLY A 346 4.91 6.32 -8.67
N TYR A 347 5.45 7.47 -8.27
CA TYR A 347 5.84 7.76 -6.88
C TYR A 347 4.66 8.34 -6.08
N PRO A 348 4.56 8.04 -4.77
CA PRO A 348 3.65 8.79 -3.90
C PRO A 348 4.11 10.25 -3.89
N GLY A 349 3.17 11.18 -4.02
CA GLY A 349 3.28 12.53 -3.50
C GLY A 349 3.20 12.53 -1.97
N ASP A 350 3.04 13.72 -1.40
CA ASP A 350 3.05 13.91 0.04
C ASP A 350 1.93 13.11 0.72
N GLU A 351 2.24 12.55 1.89
CA GLU A 351 1.27 11.85 2.73
C GLU A 351 0.34 12.86 3.39
N ILE A 352 -0.96 12.67 3.20
CA ILE A 352 -2.01 13.51 3.74
C ILE A 352 -2.52 12.84 5.01
N SER A 353 -2.40 13.57 6.13
CA SER A 353 -2.99 13.13 7.39
C SER A 353 -4.49 13.38 7.40
N TRP A 354 -5.26 12.38 7.84
CA TRP A 354 -6.72 12.43 7.94
C TRP A 354 -7.22 11.70 9.18
N ARG A 355 -8.47 11.96 9.59
CA ARG A 355 -9.06 11.55 10.89
C ARG A 355 -8.88 10.08 11.22
N ASP A 356 -8.92 9.20 10.22
CA ASP A 356 -8.89 7.75 10.41
C ASP A 356 -7.59 7.10 9.90
N GLY A 357 -6.57 7.87 9.55
CA GLY A 357 -5.23 7.39 9.15
C GLY A 357 -4.64 8.14 7.95
N PRO A 358 -3.41 7.79 7.55
CA PRO A 358 -2.74 8.43 6.43
C PRO A 358 -3.30 8.00 5.06
N ALA A 359 -3.38 8.97 4.15
CA ALA A 359 -3.63 8.74 2.73
C ALA A 359 -2.44 9.23 1.90
N SER A 360 -2.05 8.48 0.88
CA SER A 360 -0.96 8.84 -0.03
C SER A 360 -1.49 8.80 -1.46
N ALA A 361 -1.27 9.86 -2.23
CA ALA A 361 -1.63 9.90 -3.64
C ALA A 361 -0.40 9.85 -4.53
N SER A 362 -0.51 9.40 -5.78
CA SER A 362 0.57 9.54 -6.76
C SER A 362 0.80 11.01 -7.14
N ARG A 363 2.04 11.37 -7.49
CA ARG A 363 2.38 12.72 -8.00
C ARG A 363 1.59 13.09 -9.26
N ASP A 364 1.41 14.40 -9.49
CA ASP A 364 0.70 15.00 -10.63
C ASP A 364 1.28 14.63 -12.01
N SER A 365 2.51 14.11 -12.07
CA SER A 365 3.17 13.72 -13.32
C SER A 365 2.76 12.33 -13.84
N VAL A 366 1.84 11.63 -13.17
CA VAL A 366 1.41 10.27 -13.53
C VAL A 366 0.01 10.33 -14.13
N VAL A 367 -0.13 9.88 -15.38
CA VAL A 367 -1.38 9.92 -16.15
C VAL A 367 -2.45 8.95 -15.63
N ASP A 368 -2.05 7.86 -14.97
CA ASP A 368 -2.95 6.91 -14.30
C ASP A 368 -2.66 6.92 -12.80
N GLY A 369 -3.08 7.99 -12.16
CA GLY A 369 -2.83 8.26 -10.76
C GLY A 369 -3.57 7.29 -9.83
N TRP A 370 -3.14 7.29 -8.57
CA TRP A 370 -3.71 6.45 -7.54
C TRP A 370 -3.73 7.15 -6.18
N VAL A 371 -4.61 6.68 -5.30
CA VAL A 371 -4.69 7.08 -3.88
C VAL A 371 -4.77 5.82 -3.02
N VAL A 372 -3.87 5.70 -2.05
CA VAL A 372 -3.85 4.63 -1.06
C VAL A 372 -4.24 5.20 0.29
N THR A 373 -5.25 4.62 0.93
CA THR A 373 -5.69 5.00 2.28
C THR A 373 -5.42 3.84 3.22
N ASN A 374 -4.57 4.05 4.21
CA ASN A 374 -4.32 3.08 5.27
C ASN A 374 -5.01 3.55 6.54
N PHE A 375 -5.97 2.77 7.02
CA PHE A 375 -6.70 3.14 8.22
C PHE A 375 -5.87 2.79 9.47
N ALA A 376 -5.95 3.64 10.49
CA ALA A 376 -5.32 3.48 11.80
C ALA A 376 -6.35 3.20 12.92
N GLY A 377 -7.60 3.65 12.74
CA GLY A 377 -8.68 3.50 13.74
C GLY A 377 -9.50 2.21 13.60
N SER A 378 -9.97 1.67 14.72
CA SER A 378 -10.96 0.56 14.74
C SER A 378 -12.33 1.06 14.25
N PRO A 379 -13.11 0.25 13.49
CA PRO A 379 -12.85 -1.14 13.08
C PRO A 379 -12.01 -1.28 11.79
N ARG A 380 -11.54 -0.17 11.22
CA ARG A 380 -10.96 -0.13 9.87
C ARG A 380 -9.45 -0.40 9.81
N ALA A 381 -8.75 -0.42 10.94
CA ALA A 381 -7.28 -0.49 11.01
C ALA A 381 -6.62 -1.64 10.20
N THR A 382 -7.37 -2.72 9.94
CA THR A 382 -6.90 -3.87 9.16
C THR A 382 -7.20 -3.78 7.66
N TYR A 383 -7.59 -2.62 7.15
CA TYR A 383 -7.97 -2.45 5.75
C TYR A 383 -7.13 -1.37 5.06
N THR A 384 -6.97 -1.52 3.75
CA THR A 384 -6.34 -0.53 2.87
C THR A 384 -7.25 -0.32 1.66
N VAL A 385 -7.55 0.94 1.34
CA VAL A 385 -8.32 1.29 0.14
C VAL A 385 -7.35 1.81 -0.91
N VAL A 386 -7.37 1.22 -2.10
CA VAL A 386 -6.58 1.67 -3.26
C VAL A 386 -7.54 2.17 -4.32
N THR A 387 -7.44 3.44 -4.69
CA THR A 387 -8.25 4.08 -5.72
C THR A 387 -7.37 4.43 -6.90
N THR A 388 -7.86 4.25 -8.12
CA THR A 388 -7.18 4.52 -9.39
C THR A 388 -8.17 5.15 -10.34
N TRP A 389 -7.72 6.14 -11.13
CA TRP A 389 -8.57 6.78 -12.12
C TRP A 389 -7.79 6.97 -13.43
N PRO A 390 -8.13 6.21 -14.49
CA PRO A 390 -7.42 6.30 -15.75
C PRO A 390 -7.44 7.73 -16.32
N GLY A 391 -6.30 8.20 -16.79
CA GLY A 391 -6.16 9.56 -17.36
C GLY A 391 -6.17 10.72 -16.36
N HIS A 392 -6.23 10.44 -15.05
CA HIS A 392 -6.26 11.45 -13.99
C HIS A 392 -5.08 11.29 -13.04
N THR A 393 -4.65 12.39 -12.44
CA THR A 393 -3.58 12.43 -11.45
C THR A 393 -4.05 11.96 -10.08
N GLY A 394 -3.11 11.62 -9.19
CA GLY A 394 -3.44 11.27 -7.81
C GLY A 394 -4.12 12.41 -7.05
N ARG A 395 -3.80 13.67 -7.38
CA ARG A 395 -4.41 14.84 -6.75
C ARG A 395 -5.86 15.07 -7.19
N GLU A 396 -6.17 14.85 -8.46
CA GLU A 396 -7.56 14.88 -8.93
C GLU A 396 -8.39 13.78 -8.26
N ILE A 397 -7.84 12.57 -8.09
CA ILE A 397 -8.51 11.50 -7.33
C ILE A 397 -8.73 11.92 -5.87
N LEU A 398 -7.74 12.56 -5.24
CA LEU A 398 -7.89 13.05 -3.86
C LEU A 398 -9.03 14.06 -3.74
N ASP A 399 -9.04 15.07 -4.59
CA ASP A 399 -9.91 16.22 -4.46
C ASP A 399 -11.35 15.91 -4.93
N ASP A 400 -11.51 15.15 -6.02
CA ASP A 400 -12.82 14.94 -6.66
C ASP A 400 -13.51 13.62 -6.27
N TRP A 401 -12.76 12.66 -5.74
CA TRP A 401 -13.30 11.37 -5.33
C TRP A 401 -13.09 11.12 -3.83
N TRP A 402 -11.83 11.08 -3.38
CA TRP A 402 -11.46 10.62 -2.03
C TRP A 402 -12.05 11.48 -0.91
N ARG A 403 -12.03 12.80 -1.04
CA ARG A 403 -12.62 13.73 -0.05
C ARG A 403 -14.13 13.58 0.13
N THR A 404 -14.82 13.01 -0.86
CA THR A 404 -16.28 12.84 -0.85
C THR A 404 -16.70 11.40 -0.56
N ALA A 405 -15.77 10.45 -0.67
CA ALA A 405 -16.03 9.04 -0.43
C ALA A 405 -16.37 8.79 1.05
N PRO A 406 -17.38 7.94 1.36
CA PRO A 406 -17.79 7.64 2.72
C PRO A 406 -16.84 6.62 3.36
N LEU A 407 -15.57 7.01 3.49
CA LEU A 407 -14.49 6.19 4.05
C LEU A 407 -14.56 6.11 5.58
N GLY A 408 -15.21 7.09 6.24
CA GLY A 408 -15.30 7.13 7.70
C GLY A 408 -15.53 8.49 8.33
#